data_AF-A0A7V7ED28-F1
#
_entry.id   AF-A0A7V7ED28-F1
#
_cell.length_a   1.000
_cell.length_b   1.000
_cell.length_c   1.000
_cell.angle_alpha   90.00
_cell.angle_beta   90.00
_cell.angle_gamma   90.00
#
_symmetry.space_group_name_H-M   'P 1'
#
loop_
_entity.id
_entity.type
_entity.pdbx_description
1 polymer ?
#
loop_
_entity_poly.entity_id
_entity_poly.type
_entity_poly.pdbx_seq_one_letter_code
_entity_poly.pdbx_strand_id
1 'polypeptide(L)'
;MARYKIALLPGDGTGPEVLREGVKVVKAAAKRFNAELDTTRYDFGGDRYLATGEVLPDSAIEELKGYDAIYLGAIGHPQVKPGILEQGILLRIRFEMDQYINLRPVKLYPSVDTPIKNKGPEDIDFVVVRENSAGLYTGLGGIARKNTPYEIAVQEMVYSRNEVDRCLKYAFETARKRNKDSKLTLCGKTNVLTYVYDLWERAFHDMGQKEFPDIERDYAHVDAITMWMVKNPEWFDVIVTTNMFGDIITDLGAMIQGGMGVA
;
A
#
# COMPACT_ATOMS: atom_id res chain seq x y z
N MET A 1 -12.85 18.65 23.56
CA MET A 1 -11.84 17.57 23.46
C MET A 1 -12.26 16.72 22.29
N ALA A 2 -11.42 16.59 21.25
CA ALA A 2 -11.76 15.70 20.13
C ALA A 2 -11.66 14.26 20.63
N ARG A 3 -12.65 13.42 20.31
CA ARG A 3 -12.66 11.99 20.65
C ARG A 3 -12.61 11.19 19.36
N TYR A 4 -11.69 10.23 19.28
CA TYR A 4 -11.52 9.35 18.14
C TYR A 4 -11.71 7.90 18.55
N LYS A 5 -12.51 7.16 17.81
CA LYS A 5 -12.70 5.71 17.92
C LYS A 5 -11.69 5.00 17.03
N ILE A 6 -10.84 4.17 17.62
CA ILE A 6 -9.77 3.45 16.92
C ILE A 6 -9.95 1.94 17.10
N ALA A 7 -10.08 1.21 15.99
CA ALA A 7 -10.05 -0.25 16.01
C ALA A 7 -8.58 -0.71 15.99
N LEU A 8 -8.15 -1.43 17.02
CA LEU A 8 -6.81 -1.99 17.13
C LEU A 8 -6.84 -3.44 16.64
N LEU A 9 -6.11 -3.72 15.56
CA LEU A 9 -5.95 -5.05 14.95
C LEU A 9 -4.48 -5.47 15.07
N PRO A 10 -4.06 -6.07 16.20
CA PRO A 10 -2.67 -6.47 16.41
C PRO A 10 -2.19 -7.49 15.37
N GLY A 11 -3.08 -8.40 14.98
CA GLY A 11 -2.78 -9.49 14.06
C GLY A 11 -1.73 -10.45 14.60
N ASP A 12 -0.79 -10.85 13.76
CA ASP A 12 0.11 -11.98 13.92
C ASP A 12 1.60 -11.56 13.99
N GLY A 13 2.46 -12.51 14.35
CA GLY A 13 3.91 -12.34 14.32
C GLY A 13 4.37 -11.18 15.22
N THR A 14 5.12 -10.24 14.64
CA THR A 14 5.59 -9.04 15.35
C THR A 14 4.49 -7.98 15.54
N GLY A 15 3.34 -8.12 14.87
CA GLY A 15 2.23 -7.17 14.87
C GLY A 15 1.77 -6.74 16.28
N PRO A 16 1.49 -7.68 17.20
CA PRO A 16 1.12 -7.35 18.57
C PRO A 16 2.19 -6.58 19.34
N GLU A 17 3.47 -6.86 19.09
CA GLU A 17 4.58 -6.19 19.78
C GLU A 17 4.71 -4.75 19.31
N VAL A 18 4.74 -4.51 18.00
CA VAL A 18 4.90 -3.17 17.43
C VAL A 18 3.67 -2.30 17.63
N LEU A 19 2.47 -2.86 17.52
CA LEU A 19 1.22 -2.11 17.75
C LEU A 19 1.13 -1.64 19.20
N ARG A 20 1.55 -2.45 20.17
CA ARG A 20 1.59 -2.06 21.58
C ARG A 20 2.47 -0.83 21.80
N GLU A 21 3.65 -0.79 21.19
CA GLU A 21 4.56 0.36 21.31
C GLU A 21 4.01 1.60 20.58
N GLY A 22 3.44 1.41 19.40
CA GLY A 22 2.75 2.48 18.67
C GLY A 22 1.62 3.11 19.48
N VAL A 23 0.76 2.30 20.10
CA VAL A 23 -0.34 2.79 20.96
C VAL A 23 0.16 3.62 22.14
N LYS A 24 1.33 3.30 22.73
CA LYS A 24 1.93 4.14 23.79
C LYS A 24 2.23 5.55 23.27
N VAL A 25 2.82 5.65 22.08
CA VAL A 25 3.16 6.94 21.46
C VAL A 25 1.91 7.72 21.09
N VAL A 26 0.92 7.09 20.45
CA VAL A 26 -0.33 7.76 20.06
C VAL A 26 -1.10 8.25 21.29
N LYS A 27 -1.14 7.48 22.39
CA LYS A 27 -1.73 7.93 23.66
C LYS A 27 -0.99 9.12 24.28
N ALA A 28 0.35 9.12 24.24
CA ALA A 28 1.14 10.26 24.71
C ALA A 28 0.87 11.52 23.87
N ALA A 29 0.76 11.37 22.55
CA ALA A 29 0.39 12.46 21.64
C ALA A 29 -1.03 12.98 21.93
N ALA A 30 -2.02 12.09 22.08
CA ALA A 30 -3.40 12.47 22.39
C ALA A 30 -3.49 13.28 23.70
N LYS A 31 -2.76 12.86 24.74
CA LYS A 31 -2.66 13.64 25.99
C LYS A 31 -2.05 15.02 25.76
N ARG A 32 -0.97 15.12 24.98
CA ARG A 32 -0.29 16.38 24.67
C ARG A 32 -1.19 17.35 23.88
N PHE A 33 -2.00 16.84 22.97
CA PHE A 33 -2.85 17.63 22.08
C PHE A 33 -4.32 17.71 22.52
N ASN A 34 -4.62 17.32 23.77
CA ASN A 34 -5.97 17.36 24.35
C ASN A 34 -7.04 16.62 23.50
N ALA A 35 -6.70 15.39 23.11
CA ALA A 35 -7.57 14.45 22.42
C ALA A 35 -7.81 13.18 23.26
N GLU A 36 -8.95 12.52 23.03
CA GLU A 36 -9.34 11.26 23.65
C GLU A 36 -9.29 10.14 22.61
N LEU A 37 -8.76 8.99 22.99
CA LEU A 37 -8.74 7.78 22.16
C LEU A 37 -9.61 6.71 22.82
N ASP A 38 -10.68 6.36 22.14
CA ASP A 38 -11.54 5.23 22.48
C ASP A 38 -11.12 4.03 21.63
N THR A 39 -10.49 3.03 22.25
CA THR A 39 -9.84 1.94 21.54
C THR A 39 -10.52 0.61 21.80
N THR A 40 -10.87 -0.10 20.73
CA THR A 40 -11.35 -1.49 20.82
C THR A 40 -10.33 -2.41 20.18
N ARG A 41 -9.96 -3.51 20.86
CA ARG A 41 -9.00 -4.49 20.35
C ARG A 41 -9.74 -5.68 19.75
N TYR A 42 -9.37 -6.04 18.52
CA TYR A 42 -9.84 -7.21 17.80
C TYR A 42 -8.75 -8.30 17.76
N ASP A 43 -9.16 -9.56 17.65
CA ASP A 43 -8.29 -10.74 17.62
C ASP A 43 -8.17 -11.37 16.21
N PHE A 44 -8.53 -10.61 15.16
CA PHE A 44 -8.42 -11.07 13.78
C PHE A 44 -6.97 -11.40 13.42
N GLY A 45 -6.72 -12.64 13.01
CA GLY A 45 -5.39 -13.17 12.74
C GLY A 45 -5.39 -14.70 12.61
N GLY A 46 -4.20 -15.25 12.41
CA GLY A 46 -3.95 -16.68 12.28
C GLY A 46 -4.32 -17.49 13.51
N ASP A 47 -4.05 -17.00 14.72
CA ASP A 47 -4.40 -17.72 15.96
C ASP A 47 -5.92 -17.95 16.07
N ARG A 48 -6.71 -16.91 15.78
CA ARG A 48 -8.18 -17.02 15.70
C ARG A 48 -8.60 -18.01 14.63
N TYR A 49 -8.01 -17.91 13.43
CA TYR A 49 -8.31 -18.82 12.34
C TYR A 49 -8.01 -20.29 12.68
N LEU A 50 -6.88 -20.56 13.33
CA LEU A 50 -6.53 -21.92 13.77
C LEU A 50 -7.48 -22.45 14.85
N ALA A 51 -7.96 -21.59 15.73
CA ALA A 51 -8.89 -21.97 16.80
C ALA A 51 -10.34 -22.16 16.32
N THR A 52 -10.78 -21.39 15.32
CA THR A 52 -12.21 -21.28 14.95
C THR A 52 -12.53 -21.64 13.51
N GLY A 53 -11.53 -21.67 12.63
CA GLY A 53 -11.71 -21.77 11.17
C GLY A 53 -12.17 -20.48 10.49
N GLU A 54 -12.42 -19.40 11.27
CA GLU A 54 -12.94 -18.13 10.77
C GLU A 54 -11.81 -17.08 10.65
N VAL A 55 -11.72 -16.43 9.49
CA VAL A 55 -10.74 -15.35 9.25
C VAL A 55 -11.25 -13.98 9.73
N LEU A 56 -12.43 -13.59 9.26
CA LEU A 56 -13.08 -12.32 9.55
C LEU A 56 -14.60 -12.54 9.58
N PRO A 57 -15.28 -12.25 10.71
CA PRO A 57 -16.74 -12.35 10.81
C PRO A 57 -17.46 -11.45 9.80
N ASP A 58 -18.65 -11.86 9.37
CA ASP A 58 -19.48 -11.05 8.45
C ASP A 58 -19.87 -9.69 9.04
N SER A 59 -19.97 -9.57 10.38
CA SER A 59 -20.25 -8.30 11.05
C SER A 59 -19.06 -7.35 11.08
N ALA A 60 -17.83 -7.86 10.89
CA ALA A 60 -16.62 -7.11 11.19
C ALA A 60 -16.48 -5.84 10.34
N ILE A 61 -16.83 -5.88 9.06
CA ILE A 61 -16.70 -4.71 8.19
C ILE A 61 -17.67 -3.60 8.60
N GLU A 62 -18.92 -3.94 8.92
CA GLU A 62 -19.90 -2.97 9.41
C GLU A 62 -19.51 -2.39 10.77
N GLU A 63 -18.93 -3.21 11.66
CA GLU A 63 -18.35 -2.71 12.91
C GLU A 63 -17.18 -1.75 12.66
N LEU A 64 -16.24 -2.13 11.78
CA LEU A 64 -15.04 -1.33 11.47
C LEU A 64 -15.39 0.02 10.81
N LYS A 65 -16.46 0.09 10.02
CA LYS A 65 -17.01 1.36 9.49
C LYS A 65 -17.48 2.33 10.58
N GLY A 66 -17.76 1.83 11.79
CA GLY A 66 -18.12 2.65 12.96
C GLY A 66 -16.93 3.33 13.66
N TYR A 67 -15.70 3.05 13.23
CA TYR A 67 -14.47 3.65 13.78
C TYR A 67 -13.91 4.74 12.86
N ASP A 68 -13.20 5.70 13.44
CA ASP A 68 -12.55 6.78 12.70
C ASP A 68 -11.27 6.28 11.99
N ALA A 69 -10.61 5.29 12.57
CA ALA A 69 -9.44 4.66 11.98
C ALA A 69 -9.24 3.22 12.44
N ILE A 70 -8.57 2.44 11.59
CA ILE A 70 -8.08 1.10 11.91
C ILE A 70 -6.58 1.21 12.09
N TYR A 71 -6.08 0.79 13.26
CA TYR A 71 -4.65 0.65 13.50
C TYR A 71 -4.29 -0.83 13.49
N LEU A 72 -3.66 -1.26 12.41
CA LEU A 72 -3.33 -2.66 12.13
C LEU A 72 -1.82 -2.89 12.29
N GLY A 73 -1.46 -4.02 12.92
CA GLY A 73 -0.08 -4.49 13.06
C GLY A 73 0.40 -5.23 11.82
N ALA A 74 0.41 -6.56 11.88
CA ALA A 74 0.78 -7.41 10.75
C ALA A 74 -0.18 -8.60 10.68
N ILE A 75 -0.43 -9.14 9.48
CA ILE A 75 -1.28 -10.33 9.29
C ILE A 75 -0.45 -11.38 8.56
N GLY A 76 -0.47 -12.61 9.05
CA GLY A 76 0.30 -13.71 8.48
C GLY A 76 0.82 -14.66 9.55
N HIS A 77 0.54 -15.95 9.39
CA HIS A 77 0.87 -16.96 10.39
C HIS A 77 1.56 -18.16 9.74
N PRO A 78 2.73 -18.63 10.22
CA PRO A 78 3.51 -19.70 9.58
C PRO A 78 2.76 -21.03 9.40
N GLN A 79 1.80 -21.31 10.26
CA GLN A 79 0.98 -22.53 10.20
C GLN A 79 -0.27 -22.40 9.33
N VAL A 80 -0.56 -21.21 8.81
CA VAL A 80 -1.71 -20.96 7.93
C VAL A 80 -1.21 -20.83 6.50
N LYS A 81 -1.90 -21.50 5.58
CA LYS A 81 -1.52 -21.47 4.16
C LYS A 81 -1.57 -20.02 3.63
N PRO A 82 -0.54 -19.57 2.89
CA PRO A 82 -0.55 -18.25 2.26
C PRO A 82 -1.77 -18.04 1.38
N GLY A 83 -2.32 -16.83 1.43
CA GLY A 83 -3.54 -16.42 0.74
C GLY A 83 -4.79 -16.52 1.60
N ILE A 84 -4.82 -17.32 2.66
CA ILE A 84 -6.02 -17.44 3.51
C ILE A 84 -6.22 -16.17 4.34
N LEU A 85 -5.20 -15.73 5.07
CA LEU A 85 -5.31 -14.58 5.97
C LEU A 85 -5.22 -13.26 5.18
N GLU A 86 -4.34 -13.21 4.19
CA GLU A 86 -4.11 -12.03 3.37
C GLU A 86 -5.36 -11.69 2.56
N GLN A 87 -5.98 -12.68 1.90
CA GLN A 87 -7.23 -12.45 1.18
C GLN A 87 -8.42 -12.32 2.14
N GLY A 88 -8.49 -13.18 3.17
CA GLY A 88 -9.62 -13.28 4.08
C GLY A 88 -9.74 -12.17 5.13
N ILE A 89 -8.68 -11.41 5.39
CA ILE A 89 -8.69 -10.30 6.34
C ILE A 89 -8.25 -9.01 5.64
N LEU A 90 -6.99 -8.96 5.17
CA LEU A 90 -6.37 -7.72 4.73
C LEU A 90 -7.01 -7.18 3.45
N LEU A 91 -7.18 -8.02 2.42
CA LEU A 91 -7.82 -7.60 1.17
C LEU A 91 -9.31 -7.33 1.36
N ARG A 92 -10.02 -8.12 2.17
CA ARG A 92 -11.43 -7.84 2.51
C ARG A 92 -11.61 -6.46 3.14
N ILE A 93 -10.82 -6.12 4.17
CA ILE A 93 -10.87 -4.78 4.79
C ILE A 93 -10.58 -3.69 3.75
N ARG A 94 -9.52 -3.88 2.92
CA ARG A 94 -9.15 -2.88 1.90
C ARG A 94 -10.25 -2.67 0.86
N PHE A 95 -10.82 -3.75 0.34
CA PHE A 95 -11.76 -3.70 -0.78
C PHE A 95 -13.16 -3.32 -0.31
N GLU A 96 -13.67 -3.94 0.76
CA GLU A 96 -15.04 -3.71 1.24
C GLU A 96 -15.22 -2.35 1.93
N MET A 97 -14.12 -1.72 2.37
CA MET A 97 -14.10 -0.34 2.90
C MET A 97 -13.57 0.69 1.88
N ASP A 98 -13.34 0.29 0.63
CA ASP A 98 -12.83 1.13 -0.45
C ASP A 98 -11.56 1.94 -0.09
N GLN A 99 -10.61 1.30 0.61
CA GLN A 99 -9.29 1.87 0.95
C GLN A 99 -8.35 1.82 -0.26
N TYR A 100 -8.71 2.53 -1.33
CA TYR A 100 -8.12 2.40 -2.66
C TYR A 100 -6.69 2.99 -2.80
N ILE A 101 -6.23 3.77 -1.83
CA ILE A 101 -4.85 4.29 -1.77
C ILE A 101 -4.07 3.59 -0.67
N ASN A 102 -2.93 3.03 -1.04
CA ASN A 102 -1.87 2.64 -0.13
C ASN A 102 -0.72 3.65 -0.28
N LEU A 103 -0.61 4.56 0.68
CA LEU A 103 0.39 5.62 0.67
C LEU A 103 1.62 5.16 1.45
N ARG A 104 2.77 5.07 0.79
CA ARG A 104 4.03 4.62 1.41
C ARG A 104 5.15 5.63 1.18
N PRO A 105 5.35 6.56 2.13
CA PRO A 105 6.54 7.41 2.14
C PRO A 105 7.81 6.58 2.29
N VAL A 106 8.82 6.89 1.49
CA VAL A 106 10.15 6.32 1.56
C VAL A 106 11.13 7.43 1.92
N LYS A 107 11.59 7.44 3.17
CA LYS A 107 12.43 8.50 3.72
C LYS A 107 13.54 7.95 4.60
N LEU A 108 14.79 8.22 4.22
CA LEU A 108 15.94 7.94 5.07
C LEU A 108 16.09 9.05 6.11
N TYR A 109 16.05 8.69 7.39
CA TYR A 109 16.22 9.65 8.49
C TYR A 109 17.71 9.85 8.84
N PRO A 110 18.08 11.02 9.38
CA PRO A 110 19.42 11.23 9.92
C PRO A 110 19.81 10.12 10.90
N SER A 111 21.05 9.64 10.79
CA SER A 111 21.62 8.57 11.62
C SER A 111 21.01 7.18 11.44
N VAL A 112 20.16 6.97 10.43
CA VAL A 112 19.75 5.63 9.99
C VAL A 112 20.69 5.18 8.87
N ASP A 113 21.22 3.96 8.98
CA ASP A 113 22.07 3.40 7.94
C ASP A 113 21.24 2.98 6.72
N THR A 114 21.77 3.20 5.52
CA THR A 114 21.18 2.69 4.26
C THR A 114 22.11 1.65 3.64
N PRO A 115 21.59 0.58 3.01
CA PRO A 115 22.41 -0.38 2.28
C PRO A 115 23.03 0.22 1.00
N ILE A 116 22.60 1.41 0.58
CA ILE A 116 23.06 2.03 -0.66
C ILE A 116 24.33 2.85 -0.43
N LYS A 117 25.38 2.51 -1.17
CA LYS A 117 26.68 3.20 -1.08
C LYS A 117 26.57 4.65 -1.55
N ASN A 118 27.18 5.57 -0.78
CA ASN A 118 27.28 7.00 -1.08
C ASN A 118 25.90 7.69 -1.21
N LYS A 119 24.92 7.29 -0.40
CA LYS A 119 23.61 7.94 -0.30
C LYS A 119 23.31 8.33 1.14
N GLY A 120 22.64 9.47 1.30
CA GLY A 120 22.27 10.06 2.58
C GLY A 120 20.79 10.47 2.65
N PRO A 121 20.33 10.99 3.81
CA PRO A 121 18.96 11.46 4.03
C PRO A 121 18.43 12.45 2.98
N GLU A 122 19.33 13.21 2.36
CA GLU A 122 19.03 14.15 1.27
C GLU A 122 18.67 13.47 -0.06
N ASP A 123 19.13 12.24 -0.27
CA ASP A 123 18.94 11.50 -1.52
C ASP A 123 17.67 10.63 -1.51
N ILE A 124 17.15 10.26 -0.33
CA ILE A 124 16.04 9.31 -0.19
C ILE A 124 14.88 10.00 0.54
N ASP A 125 14.03 10.66 -0.24
CA ASP A 125 12.74 11.22 0.20
C ASP A 125 11.77 11.29 -0.98
N PHE A 126 10.94 10.25 -1.12
CA PHE A 126 9.86 10.18 -2.10
C PHE A 126 8.65 9.44 -1.52
N VAL A 127 7.54 9.43 -2.24
CA VAL A 127 6.31 8.74 -1.81
C VAL A 127 5.80 7.85 -2.93
N VAL A 128 5.44 6.61 -2.60
CA VAL A 128 4.71 5.74 -3.51
C VAL A 128 3.21 5.83 -3.21
N VAL A 129 2.43 6.19 -4.21
CA VAL A 129 0.97 6.12 -4.23
C VAL A 129 0.58 4.86 -4.99
N ARG A 130 0.25 3.82 -4.24
CA ARG A 130 -0.14 2.51 -4.78
C ARG A 130 -1.65 2.40 -4.83
N GLU A 131 -2.19 2.01 -5.99
CA GLU A 131 -3.57 1.55 -6.10
C GLU A 131 -3.76 0.28 -5.27
N ASN A 132 -4.81 0.20 -4.46
CA ASN A 132 -4.91 -0.79 -3.38
C ASN A 132 -6.23 -1.58 -3.38
N SER A 133 -7.08 -1.41 -4.39
CA SER A 133 -8.42 -2.01 -4.50
C SER A 133 -8.67 -2.82 -5.78
N ALA A 134 -7.77 -2.77 -6.77
CA ALA A 134 -7.95 -3.39 -8.07
C ALA A 134 -6.70 -4.16 -8.53
N GLY A 135 -6.65 -4.50 -9.83
CA GLY A 135 -5.55 -5.23 -10.46
C GLY A 135 -5.57 -6.73 -10.20
N LEU A 136 -4.39 -7.35 -10.21
CA LEU A 136 -4.22 -8.80 -10.10
C LEU A 136 -4.73 -9.38 -8.77
N TYR A 137 -4.86 -8.56 -7.73
CA TYR A 137 -5.22 -9.01 -6.39
C TYR A 137 -6.73 -9.14 -6.17
N THR A 138 -7.53 -8.77 -7.17
CA THR A 138 -9.00 -8.96 -7.16
C THR A 138 -9.43 -10.42 -7.25
N GLY A 139 -8.52 -11.33 -7.67
CA GLY A 139 -8.82 -12.75 -7.76
C GLY A 139 -9.59 -13.16 -9.01
N LEU A 140 -9.72 -12.27 -10.01
CA LEU A 140 -10.36 -12.59 -11.29
C LEU A 140 -9.53 -13.61 -12.09
N GLY A 141 -10.21 -14.62 -12.62
CA GLY A 141 -9.61 -15.73 -13.33
C GLY A 141 -10.17 -17.08 -12.89
N GLY A 142 -9.34 -18.12 -12.90
CA GLY A 142 -9.76 -19.45 -12.49
C GLY A 142 -8.78 -20.55 -12.87
N ILE A 143 -9.10 -21.78 -12.49
CA ILE A 143 -8.32 -22.98 -12.82
C ILE A 143 -9.21 -23.98 -13.55
N ALA A 144 -8.74 -24.46 -14.70
CA ALA A 144 -9.33 -25.57 -15.42
C ALA A 144 -8.44 -26.82 -15.33
N ARG A 145 -9.06 -28.01 -15.23
CA ARG A 145 -8.38 -29.31 -15.21
C ARG A 145 -7.31 -29.44 -14.11
N LYS A 146 -7.63 -28.91 -12.93
CA LYS A 146 -6.75 -28.92 -11.75
C LYS A 146 -6.26 -30.34 -11.42
N ASN A 147 -4.99 -30.47 -11.05
CA ASN A 147 -4.27 -31.70 -10.75
C ASN A 147 -4.13 -32.65 -11.95
N THR A 148 -4.03 -32.10 -13.18
CA THR A 148 -3.76 -32.90 -14.39
C THR A 148 -2.60 -32.28 -15.19
N PRO A 149 -1.92 -33.04 -16.08
CA PRO A 149 -0.93 -32.48 -16.99
C PRO A 149 -1.46 -31.40 -17.96
N TYR A 150 -2.78 -31.21 -18.03
CA TYR A 150 -3.46 -30.23 -18.89
C TYR A 150 -4.02 -29.05 -18.09
N GLU A 151 -3.55 -28.85 -16.85
CA GLU A 151 -4.00 -27.77 -15.99
C GLU A 151 -3.73 -26.40 -16.61
N ILE A 152 -4.73 -25.52 -16.54
CA ILE A 152 -4.65 -24.13 -17.00
C ILE A 152 -5.05 -23.25 -15.82
N ALA A 153 -4.19 -22.30 -15.46
CA ALA A 153 -4.49 -21.25 -14.51
C ALA A 153 -4.53 -19.91 -15.24
N VAL A 154 -5.60 -19.15 -15.03
CA VAL A 154 -5.78 -17.80 -15.56
C VAL A 154 -5.89 -16.85 -14.37
N GLN A 155 -5.15 -15.75 -14.44
CA GLN A 155 -5.25 -14.64 -13.48
C GLN A 155 -5.29 -13.34 -14.28
N GLU A 156 -6.30 -12.52 -14.04
CA GLU A 156 -6.55 -11.31 -14.82
C GLU A 156 -6.14 -10.06 -14.05
N MET A 157 -5.45 -9.15 -14.73
CA MET A 157 -5.20 -7.79 -14.22
C MET A 157 -6.29 -6.88 -14.75
N VAL A 158 -7.21 -6.47 -13.88
CA VAL A 158 -8.37 -5.65 -14.27
C VAL A 158 -8.34 -4.31 -13.55
N TYR A 159 -8.56 -3.25 -14.32
CA TYR A 159 -8.76 -1.89 -13.85
C TYR A 159 -9.89 -1.25 -14.65
N SER A 160 -10.82 -0.61 -13.95
CA SER A 160 -11.77 0.32 -14.53
C SER A 160 -11.14 1.71 -14.66
N ARG A 161 -11.71 2.54 -15.55
CA ARG A 161 -11.27 3.95 -15.69
C ARG A 161 -11.40 4.72 -14.37
N ASN A 162 -12.46 4.48 -13.61
CA ASN A 162 -12.70 5.16 -12.34
C ASN A 162 -11.60 4.84 -11.29
N GLU A 163 -11.20 3.58 -11.16
CA GLU A 163 -10.13 3.17 -10.23
C GLU A 163 -8.78 3.81 -10.59
N VAL A 164 -8.48 3.89 -11.88
CA VAL A 164 -7.27 4.57 -12.39
C VAL A 164 -7.34 6.06 -12.11
N ASP A 165 -8.43 6.74 -12.51
CA ASP A 165 -8.57 8.18 -12.37
C ASP A 165 -8.49 8.63 -10.90
N ARG A 166 -9.17 7.94 -9.98
CA ARG A 166 -9.13 8.31 -8.55
C ARG A 166 -7.74 8.15 -7.92
N CYS A 167 -6.99 7.14 -8.37
CA CYS A 167 -5.63 6.91 -7.90
C CYS A 167 -4.67 7.98 -8.44
N LEU A 168 -4.76 8.26 -9.74
CA LEU A 168 -3.97 9.30 -10.40
C LEU A 168 -4.24 10.67 -9.79
N LYS A 169 -5.51 11.03 -9.58
CA LYS A 169 -5.89 12.31 -8.97
C LYS A 169 -5.24 12.49 -7.60
N TYR A 170 -5.35 11.47 -6.75
CA TYR A 170 -4.71 11.49 -5.44
C TYR A 170 -3.18 11.64 -5.56
N ALA A 171 -2.55 10.97 -6.52
CA ALA A 171 -1.11 11.07 -6.73
C ALA A 171 -0.67 12.46 -7.22
N PHE A 172 -1.40 13.06 -8.16
CA PHE A 172 -1.14 14.43 -8.61
C PHE A 172 -1.32 15.44 -7.48
N GLU A 173 -2.39 15.32 -6.69
CA GLU A 173 -2.61 16.17 -5.50
C GLU A 173 -1.50 15.97 -4.46
N THR A 174 -1.00 14.74 -4.29
CA THR A 174 0.13 14.44 -3.41
C THR A 174 1.42 15.11 -3.90
N ALA A 175 1.73 15.03 -5.20
CA ALA A 175 2.89 15.70 -5.78
C ALA A 175 2.81 17.22 -5.59
N ARG A 176 1.65 17.82 -5.87
CA ARG A 176 1.41 19.26 -5.65
C ARG A 176 1.56 19.66 -4.18
N LYS A 177 1.03 18.85 -3.25
CA LYS A 177 1.12 19.13 -1.80
C LYS A 177 2.54 18.98 -1.26
N ARG A 178 3.32 18.02 -1.79
CA ARG A 178 4.72 17.83 -1.40
C ARG A 178 5.57 19.02 -1.85
N ASN A 179 5.32 19.57 -3.04
CA ASN A 179 5.97 20.77 -3.56
C ASN A 179 7.51 20.72 -3.43
N LYS A 180 8.09 19.52 -3.58
CA LYS A 180 9.54 19.29 -3.54
C LYS A 180 10.09 19.47 -4.95
N ASP A 181 9.78 18.54 -5.84
CA ASP A 181 10.21 18.58 -7.24
C ASP A 181 9.03 18.81 -8.20
N SER A 182 7.80 18.81 -7.69
CA SER A 182 6.55 18.93 -8.47
C SER A 182 6.50 17.91 -9.61
N LYS A 183 6.96 16.69 -9.34
CA LYS A 183 7.06 15.60 -10.32
C LYS A 183 6.28 14.37 -9.89
N LEU A 184 5.53 13.80 -10.83
CA LEU A 184 4.85 12.53 -10.68
C LEU A 184 5.36 11.54 -11.74
N THR A 185 5.96 10.45 -11.28
CA THR A 185 6.41 9.35 -12.15
C THR A 185 5.38 8.23 -12.18
N LEU A 186 4.87 7.88 -13.36
CA LEU A 186 4.04 6.69 -13.56
C LEU A 186 4.94 5.44 -13.68
N CYS A 187 4.80 4.50 -12.75
CA CYS A 187 5.49 3.21 -12.78
C CYS A 187 4.66 2.17 -13.53
N GLY A 188 5.20 1.65 -14.64
CA GLY A 188 4.44 0.73 -15.48
C GLY A 188 5.19 -0.28 -16.35
N LYS A 189 4.46 -0.88 -17.29
CA LYS A 189 5.03 -1.80 -18.27
C LYS A 189 4.29 -1.73 -19.61
N THR A 190 4.16 -0.52 -20.15
CA THR A 190 3.46 -0.18 -21.41
C THR A 190 3.92 -1.00 -22.62
N ASN A 191 5.17 -1.46 -22.64
CA ASN A 191 5.73 -2.25 -23.74
C ASN A 191 5.23 -3.70 -23.81
N VAL A 192 4.62 -4.23 -22.75
CA VAL A 192 4.12 -5.62 -22.70
C VAL A 192 2.66 -5.69 -22.26
N LEU A 193 2.25 -4.88 -21.28
CA LEU A 193 0.89 -4.87 -20.73
C LEU A 193 0.01 -3.87 -21.48
N THR A 194 -0.18 -4.11 -22.78
CA THR A 194 -0.70 -3.14 -23.73
C THR A 194 -2.17 -2.73 -23.54
N TYR A 195 -2.97 -3.46 -22.76
CA TYR A 195 -4.34 -3.05 -22.44
C TYR A 195 -4.41 -2.24 -21.14
N VAL A 196 -3.88 -2.79 -20.04
CA VAL A 196 -3.92 -2.14 -18.74
C VAL A 196 -3.07 -0.87 -18.76
N TYR A 197 -1.84 -0.93 -19.27
CA TYR A 197 -0.97 0.24 -19.25
C TYR A 197 -1.30 1.27 -20.33
N ASP A 198 -1.98 0.89 -21.42
CA ASP A 198 -2.62 1.88 -22.31
C ASP A 198 -3.68 2.71 -21.56
N LEU A 199 -4.54 2.05 -20.75
CA LEU A 199 -5.53 2.74 -19.93
C LEU A 199 -4.87 3.70 -18.94
N TRP A 200 -3.86 3.24 -18.20
CA TRP A 200 -3.15 4.06 -17.21
C TRP A 200 -2.40 5.23 -17.85
N GLU A 201 -1.67 5.00 -18.93
CA GLU A 201 -0.89 6.04 -19.61
C GLU A 201 -1.78 7.14 -20.20
N ARG A 202 -2.86 6.75 -20.91
CA ARG A 202 -3.83 7.72 -21.42
C ARG A 202 -4.48 8.53 -20.31
N ALA A 203 -4.94 7.88 -19.24
CA ALA A 203 -5.56 8.57 -18.11
C ALA A 203 -4.59 9.54 -17.42
N PHE A 204 -3.33 9.13 -17.23
CA PHE A 204 -2.27 9.94 -16.63
C PHE A 204 -1.98 11.21 -17.44
N HIS A 205 -1.82 11.08 -18.75
CA HIS A 205 -1.58 12.24 -19.61
C HIS A 205 -2.82 13.12 -19.75
N ASP A 206 -4.01 12.55 -19.92
CA ASP A 206 -5.27 13.30 -20.03
C ASP A 206 -5.50 14.16 -18.78
N MET A 207 -5.41 13.57 -17.59
CA MET A 207 -5.65 14.25 -16.32
C MET A 207 -4.59 15.31 -16.06
N GLY A 208 -3.30 14.97 -16.21
CA GLY A 208 -2.23 15.93 -15.96
C GLY A 208 -2.29 17.13 -16.91
N GLN A 209 -2.68 16.93 -18.18
CA GLN A 209 -2.82 18.04 -19.12
C GLN A 209 -3.99 18.98 -18.77
N LYS A 210 -5.09 18.42 -18.27
CA LYS A 210 -6.33 19.18 -18.00
C LYS A 210 -6.35 19.85 -16.62
N GLU A 211 -5.85 19.16 -15.60
CA GLU A 211 -6.06 19.53 -14.19
C GLU A 211 -4.75 19.82 -13.43
N PHE A 212 -3.60 19.34 -13.93
CA PHE A 212 -2.30 19.46 -13.25
C PHE A 212 -1.16 19.88 -14.20
N PRO A 213 -1.30 20.98 -14.97
CA PRO A 213 -0.27 21.43 -15.91
C PRO A 213 1.02 21.89 -15.23
N ASP A 214 0.96 22.15 -13.92
CA ASP A 214 2.06 22.52 -13.03
C ASP A 214 2.91 21.33 -12.56
N ILE A 215 2.45 20.09 -12.78
CA ILE A 215 3.16 18.88 -12.35
C ILE A 215 3.90 18.26 -13.54
N GLU A 216 5.22 18.10 -13.40
CA GLU A 216 6.04 17.34 -14.34
C GLU A 216 5.57 15.88 -14.34
N ARG A 217 5.26 15.39 -15.54
CA ARG A 217 4.85 14.00 -15.76
C ARG A 217 6.04 13.22 -16.28
N ASP A 218 6.39 12.18 -15.57
CA ASP A 218 7.45 11.25 -15.93
C ASP A 218 6.91 9.82 -16.01
N TYR A 219 7.60 8.95 -16.73
CA TYR A 219 7.24 7.54 -16.87
C TYR A 219 8.48 6.66 -16.83
N ALA A 220 8.37 5.56 -16.11
CA ALA A 220 9.42 4.55 -16.09
C ALA A 220 8.84 3.14 -16.01
N HIS A 221 9.50 2.21 -16.69
CA HIS A 221 9.16 0.81 -16.54
C HIS A 221 9.50 0.30 -15.14
N VAL A 222 8.72 -0.64 -14.60
CA VAL A 222 8.91 -1.15 -13.24
C VAL A 222 10.31 -1.74 -13.00
N ASP A 223 10.90 -2.39 -14.00
CA ASP A 223 12.28 -2.88 -13.98
C ASP A 223 13.33 -1.75 -14.00
N ALA A 224 13.06 -0.66 -14.72
CA ALA A 224 13.92 0.52 -14.65
C ALA A 224 13.82 1.22 -13.29
N ILE A 225 12.62 1.32 -12.72
CA ILE A 225 12.41 1.89 -11.38
C ILE A 225 13.15 1.09 -10.32
N THR A 226 13.10 -0.25 -10.35
CA THR A 226 13.83 -1.05 -9.36
C THR A 226 15.35 -0.82 -9.44
N MET A 227 15.90 -0.61 -10.64
CA MET A 227 17.30 -0.24 -10.81
C MET A 227 17.59 1.19 -10.34
N TRP A 228 16.73 2.15 -10.66
CA TRP A 228 16.93 3.56 -10.35
C TRP A 228 16.69 3.89 -8.89
N MET A 229 15.81 3.20 -8.18
CA MET A 229 15.68 3.35 -6.73
C MET A 229 16.98 3.00 -5.99
N VAL A 230 17.78 2.08 -6.53
CA VAL A 230 19.10 1.72 -5.98
C VAL A 230 20.16 2.72 -6.43
N LYS A 231 20.17 3.10 -7.71
CA LYS A 231 21.24 3.90 -8.31
C LYS A 231 21.07 5.41 -8.06
N ASN A 232 19.85 5.91 -8.21
CA ASN A 232 19.46 7.31 -8.25
C ASN A 232 18.11 7.56 -7.51
N PRO A 233 17.97 7.20 -6.22
CA PRO A 233 16.74 7.43 -5.47
C PRO A 233 16.31 8.91 -5.44
N GLU A 234 17.26 9.83 -5.57
CA GLU A 234 17.06 11.29 -5.59
C GLU A 234 16.26 11.79 -6.79
N TRP A 235 16.07 10.94 -7.81
CA TRP A 235 15.25 11.29 -8.97
C TRP A 235 13.75 11.26 -8.68
N PHE A 236 13.31 10.63 -7.60
CA PHE A 236 11.89 10.43 -7.35
C PHE A 236 11.34 11.47 -6.35
N ASP A 237 10.11 11.94 -6.61
CA ASP A 237 9.32 12.73 -5.66
C ASP A 237 8.03 11.98 -5.31
N VAL A 238 7.15 11.79 -6.30
CA VAL A 238 5.99 10.90 -6.17
C VAL A 238 5.99 9.87 -7.28
N ILE A 239 5.75 8.61 -6.92
CA ILE A 239 5.58 7.51 -7.85
C ILE A 239 4.14 7.01 -7.73
N VAL A 240 3.41 6.94 -8.82
CA VAL A 240 2.07 6.30 -8.86
C VAL A 240 2.15 4.97 -9.59
N THR A 241 1.45 3.96 -9.08
CA THR A 241 1.54 2.61 -9.65
C THR A 241 0.33 1.71 -9.33
N THR A 242 0.28 0.60 -10.07
CA THR A 242 -0.70 -0.48 -9.89
C THR A 242 -0.44 -1.27 -8.60
N ASN A 243 -1.45 -2.01 -8.14
CA ASN A 243 -1.39 -2.74 -6.88
C ASN A 243 -0.16 -3.68 -6.74
N MET A 244 0.08 -4.54 -7.72
CA MET A 244 1.21 -5.49 -7.68
C MET A 244 2.58 -4.79 -7.78
N PHE A 245 2.72 -3.81 -8.67
CA PHE A 245 4.01 -3.12 -8.82
C PHE A 245 4.32 -2.26 -7.60
N GLY A 246 3.30 -1.64 -7.00
CA GLY A 246 3.40 -0.93 -5.73
C GLY A 246 3.83 -1.82 -4.59
N ASP A 247 3.33 -3.06 -4.52
CA ASP A 247 3.81 -4.04 -3.55
C ASP A 247 5.33 -4.22 -3.65
N ILE A 248 5.83 -4.48 -4.85
CA ILE A 248 7.24 -4.76 -5.12
C ILE A 248 8.13 -3.55 -4.81
N ILE A 249 7.81 -2.38 -5.39
CA ILE A 249 8.70 -1.22 -5.27
C ILE A 249 8.67 -0.60 -3.87
N THR A 250 7.59 -0.79 -3.11
CA THR A 250 7.54 -0.26 -1.74
C THR A 250 8.36 -1.08 -0.77
N ASP A 251 8.48 -2.40 -0.97
CA ASP A 251 9.41 -3.23 -0.21
C ASP A 251 10.87 -2.91 -0.54
N LEU A 252 11.17 -2.62 -1.81
CA LEU A 252 12.47 -2.07 -2.19
C LEU A 252 12.73 -0.71 -1.52
N GLY A 253 11.72 0.16 -1.51
CA GLY A 253 11.75 1.46 -0.85
C GLY A 253 12.06 1.32 0.64
N ALA A 254 11.35 0.42 1.32
CA ALA A 254 11.56 0.09 2.73
C ALA A 254 13.02 -0.33 3.00
N MET A 255 13.62 -1.13 2.10
CA MET A 255 14.99 -1.57 2.28
C MET A 255 16.00 -0.42 2.14
N ILE A 256 15.84 0.46 1.15
CA ILE A 256 16.80 1.55 0.91
C ILE A 256 16.73 2.67 1.96
N GLN A 257 15.60 2.84 2.64
CA GLN A 257 15.46 3.85 3.71
C GLN A 257 15.96 3.39 5.09
N GLY A 258 16.59 2.22 5.17
CA GLY A 258 17.15 1.67 6.41
C GLY A 258 16.42 0.45 6.98
N GLY A 259 15.46 -0.09 6.23
CA GLY A 259 14.81 -1.36 6.51
C GLY A 259 13.32 -1.27 6.79
N MET A 260 12.67 -2.44 6.83
CA MET A 260 11.22 -2.57 6.99
C MET A 260 10.68 -2.00 8.31
N GLY A 261 11.52 -1.87 9.35
CA GLY A 261 11.12 -1.31 10.64
C GLY A 261 10.84 0.20 10.64
N VAL A 262 11.17 0.90 9.55
CA VAL A 262 11.00 2.36 9.39
C VAL A 262 9.94 2.69 8.32
N ALA A 263 9.40 1.67 7.64
CA ALA A 263 8.50 1.79 6.47
C ALA A 263 7.02 1.95 6.80
#